data_AF-A0A7C0ZJN6-F1
#
_entry.id   AF-A0A7C0ZJN6-F1
#
_cell.length_a   1.000
_cell.length_b   1.000
_cell.length_c   1.000
_cell.angle_alpha   90.00
_cell.angle_beta   90.00
_cell.angle_gamma   90.00
#
_symmetry.space_group_name_H-M   'P 1'
#
loop_
_entity.id
_entity.type
_entity.pdbx_description
1 polymer ?
#
loop_
_entity_poly.entity_id
_entity_poly.type
_entity_poly.pdbx_seq_one_letter_code
_entity_poly.pdbx_strand_id
1 'polypeptide(L)'
;MEGVVGIDLDSVRVVNFSASSLRIAVFEGDDRPRKEDYISVIFENGGNRFKALINLIDGRFWYYRLRLLSGDLGPDRLGFKDCVRAAYKAIEGYRKLYDTEYSAEFARLLSAVLGNESLTIDLKDPRPAGEPSFLKGLTLLARVDGEKGTLEIIYQKRASDITFVWYEKIKGRWITPCRSISLRVSLKTGLVTGFRDKMMHYKVATTDVKISREEAIRIAMPYIQAYALKHSVTIEKIEATFSFVKDIGLDRGKDRNGLYRVYPRWMVIAWFTTKPKSGVCG
;
A
#
# COMPACT_ATOMS: atom_id res chain seq x y z
N MET A 1 13.29 -9.12 25.52
CA MET A 1 11.94 -8.53 25.66
C MET A 1 11.47 -8.08 24.28
N GLU A 2 10.47 -8.78 23.74
CA GLU A 2 9.81 -8.43 22.48
C GLU A 2 8.75 -7.37 22.77
N GLY A 3 9.15 -6.11 22.82
CA GLY A 3 8.22 -4.98 22.99
C GLY A 3 7.56 -4.58 21.66
N VAL A 4 6.25 -4.34 21.66
CA VAL A 4 5.60 -3.59 20.59
C VAL A 4 6.01 -2.13 20.74
N VAL A 5 6.51 -1.51 19.67
CA VAL A 5 7.03 -0.13 19.72
C VAL A 5 5.98 0.82 20.30
N GLY A 6 6.30 1.39 21.47
CA GLY A 6 5.49 2.40 22.17
C GLY A 6 4.39 1.85 23.09
N ILE A 7 4.23 0.53 23.22
CA ILE A 7 3.37 -0.08 24.25
C ILE A 7 4.27 -0.76 25.29
N ASP A 8 4.18 -0.30 26.52
CA ASP A 8 4.67 -1.06 27.66
C ASP A 8 3.70 -2.23 27.91
N LEU A 9 4.14 -3.44 27.60
CA LEU A 9 3.31 -4.64 27.75
C LEU A 9 3.08 -5.00 29.22
N ASP A 10 3.95 -4.56 30.12
CA ASP A 10 3.83 -4.81 31.56
C ASP A 10 2.74 -3.92 32.20
N SER A 11 2.41 -2.80 31.55
CA SER A 11 1.36 -1.87 31.98
C SER A 11 0.01 -2.07 31.28
N VAL A 12 -0.12 -3.08 30.41
CA VAL A 12 -1.32 -3.32 29.60
C VAL A 12 -2.29 -4.26 30.29
N ARG A 13 -3.57 -3.87 30.36
CA ARG A 13 -4.66 -4.76 30.76
C ARG A 13 -5.41 -5.26 29.54
N VAL A 14 -5.33 -6.56 29.24
CA VAL A 14 -6.18 -7.17 28.21
C VAL A 14 -7.60 -7.29 28.73
N VAL A 15 -8.55 -6.66 28.04
CA VAL A 15 -9.98 -6.64 28.40
C VAL A 15 -10.74 -7.72 27.65
N ASN A 16 -10.40 -7.95 26.40
CA ASN A 16 -11.04 -8.98 25.59
C ASN A 16 -10.06 -9.53 24.55
N PHE A 17 -10.12 -10.83 24.33
CA PHE A 17 -9.42 -11.51 23.25
C PHE A 17 -10.43 -12.35 22.49
N SER A 18 -10.47 -12.20 21.17
CA SER A 18 -11.22 -13.09 20.30
C SER A 18 -10.41 -13.48 19.09
N ALA A 19 -10.53 -14.76 18.72
CA ALA A 19 -9.99 -15.30 17.48
C ALA A 19 -11.13 -16.02 16.76
N SER A 20 -11.22 -15.83 15.45
CA SER A 20 -12.19 -16.51 14.60
C SER A 20 -11.54 -16.88 13.29
N SER A 21 -11.98 -18.00 12.73
CA SER A 21 -11.51 -18.49 11.44
C SER A 21 -12.69 -18.60 10.49
N LEU A 22 -12.52 -18.07 9.27
CA LEU A 22 -13.48 -18.22 8.19
C LEU A 22 -12.84 -19.02 7.05
N ARG A 23 -13.68 -19.78 6.36
CA ARG A 23 -13.30 -20.46 5.12
C ARG A 23 -13.71 -19.59 3.94
N ILE A 24 -12.75 -19.21 3.10
CA ILE A 24 -12.99 -18.47 1.87
C ILE A 24 -13.03 -19.47 0.72
N ALA A 25 -14.18 -19.57 0.06
CA ALA A 25 -14.29 -20.34 -1.18
C ALA A 25 -13.46 -19.66 -2.30
N VAL A 26 -12.62 -20.45 -2.98
CA VAL A 26 -11.74 -19.97 -4.04
C VAL A 26 -12.52 -19.84 -5.36
N PHE A 27 -13.37 -20.83 -5.67
CA PHE A 27 -14.31 -20.88 -6.80
C PHE A 27 -15.49 -21.80 -6.48
N GLU A 28 -16.60 -21.69 -7.22
CA GLU A 28 -17.61 -22.76 -7.24
C GLU A 28 -16.96 -24.07 -7.73
N GLY A 29 -17.09 -25.14 -6.93
CA GLY A 29 -16.50 -26.46 -7.22
C GLY A 29 -15.03 -26.64 -6.82
N ASP A 30 -14.44 -25.73 -6.03
CA ASP A 30 -13.13 -25.97 -5.40
C ASP A 30 -13.30 -26.49 -3.96
N ASP A 31 -12.90 -27.75 -3.74
CA ASP A 31 -13.03 -28.44 -2.45
C ASP A 31 -11.98 -28.01 -1.40
N ARG A 32 -11.08 -27.07 -1.75
CA ARG A 32 -10.00 -26.57 -0.86
C ARG A 32 -10.19 -25.10 -0.50
N PRO A 33 -11.12 -24.76 0.41
CA PRO A 33 -11.29 -23.39 0.87
C PRO A 33 -10.04 -22.89 1.60
N ARG A 34 -9.69 -21.62 1.36
CA ARG A 34 -8.58 -20.96 2.07
C ARG A 34 -9.02 -20.58 3.48
N LYS A 35 -8.08 -20.56 4.42
CA LYS A 35 -8.36 -20.20 5.82
C LYS A 35 -8.01 -18.74 6.05
N GLU A 36 -8.96 -17.96 6.54
CA GLU A 36 -8.73 -16.59 6.98
C GLU A 36 -8.94 -16.49 8.49
N ASP A 37 -7.88 -16.12 9.20
CA ASP A 37 -7.88 -15.96 10.65
C ASP A 37 -7.98 -14.48 11.00
N TYR A 38 -8.91 -14.16 11.89
CA TYR A 38 -9.15 -12.83 12.43
C TYR A 38 -8.90 -12.88 13.93
N ILE A 39 -7.90 -12.13 14.39
CA ILE A 39 -7.56 -11.99 15.80
C ILE A 39 -7.89 -10.55 16.20
N SER A 40 -8.62 -10.39 17.29
CA SER A 40 -9.03 -9.12 17.86
C SER A 40 -8.65 -9.07 19.33
N VAL A 41 -7.84 -8.10 19.71
CA VAL A 41 -7.46 -7.87 21.11
C VAL A 41 -7.93 -6.48 21.52
N ILE A 42 -8.71 -6.40 22.58
CA ILE A 42 -9.07 -5.15 23.22
C ILE A 42 -8.25 -5.04 24.50
N PHE A 43 -7.52 -3.95 24.64
CA PHE A 43 -6.67 -3.72 25.80
C PHE A 43 -6.73 -2.27 26.24
N GLU A 44 -6.37 -2.04 27.49
CA GLU A 44 -6.29 -0.72 28.09
C GLU A 44 -4.84 -0.39 28.45
N ASN A 45 -4.47 0.87 28.21
CA ASN A 45 -3.17 1.41 28.59
C ASN A 45 -3.33 2.91 28.92
N GLY A 46 -2.94 3.32 30.13
CA GLY A 46 -2.95 4.73 30.56
C GLY A 46 -4.30 5.43 30.39
N GLY A 47 -5.41 4.77 30.75
CA GLY A 47 -6.77 5.30 30.62
C GLY A 47 -7.36 5.26 29.20
N ASN A 48 -6.58 4.86 28.20
CA ASN A 48 -7.05 4.66 26.83
C ASN A 48 -7.41 3.21 26.58
N ARG A 49 -8.44 2.98 25.76
CA ARG A 49 -8.87 1.65 25.33
C ARG A 49 -8.62 1.48 23.84
N PHE A 50 -7.92 0.43 23.46
CA PHE A 50 -7.55 0.13 22.08
C PHE A 50 -8.14 -1.18 21.59
N LYS A 51 -8.32 -1.29 20.28
CA LYS A 51 -8.62 -2.53 19.57
C LYS A 51 -7.55 -2.79 18.52
N ALA A 52 -6.76 -3.83 18.75
CA ALA A 52 -5.86 -4.41 17.75
C ALA A 52 -6.63 -5.45 16.92
N LEU A 53 -6.54 -5.33 15.61
CA LEU A 53 -7.10 -6.27 14.64
C LEU A 53 -5.94 -6.84 13.81
N ILE A 54 -5.77 -8.15 13.81
CA ILE A 54 -4.78 -8.86 13.00
C ILE A 54 -5.53 -9.82 12.07
N ASN A 55 -5.09 -9.89 10.82
CA ASN A 55 -5.63 -10.80 9.84
C ASN A 55 -4.52 -11.60 9.17
N LEU A 56 -4.73 -12.91 9.12
CA LEU A 56 -3.86 -13.88 8.45
C LEU A 56 -4.67 -14.62 7.38
N ILE A 57 -4.06 -14.92 6.24
CA ILE A 57 -4.66 -15.79 5.22
C ILE A 57 -3.69 -16.95 4.99
N ASP A 58 -4.15 -18.18 5.23
CA ASP A 58 -3.35 -19.40 5.26
C ASP A 58 -2.09 -19.25 6.13
N GLY A 59 -2.24 -18.68 7.33
CA GLY A 59 -1.15 -18.41 8.27
C GLY A 59 -0.22 -17.26 7.86
N ARG A 60 -0.34 -16.71 6.65
CA ARG A 60 0.47 -15.56 6.20
C ARG A 60 -0.14 -14.24 6.66
N PHE A 61 0.68 -13.40 7.25
CA PHE A 61 0.26 -12.06 7.68
C PHE A 61 -0.28 -11.25 6.50
N TRP A 62 -1.43 -10.59 6.69
CA TRP A 62 -2.01 -9.71 5.67
C TRP A 62 -2.10 -8.26 6.16
N TYR A 63 -2.80 -8.02 7.28
CA TYR A 63 -2.80 -6.70 7.89
C TYR A 63 -2.91 -6.73 9.41
N TYR A 64 -2.47 -5.62 10.00
CA TYR A 64 -2.73 -5.21 11.36
C TYR A 64 -3.32 -3.80 11.37
N ARG A 65 -4.24 -3.54 12.29
CA ARG A 65 -4.78 -2.20 12.55
C ARG A 65 -5.05 -2.01 14.03
N LEU A 66 -4.57 -0.90 14.57
CA LEU A 66 -4.90 -0.42 15.91
C LEU A 66 -5.97 0.66 15.80
N ARG A 67 -7.00 0.59 16.64
CA ARG A 67 -8.02 1.63 16.77
C ARG A 67 -8.10 2.07 18.22
N LEU A 68 -8.21 3.38 18.45
CA LEU A 68 -8.68 3.90 19.73
C LEU A 68 -10.19 3.66 19.81
N LEU A 69 -10.64 2.97 20.85
CA LEU A 69 -12.06 2.76 21.14
C LEU A 69 -12.60 3.85 22.07
N SER A 70 -11.81 4.26 23.07
CA SER A 70 -12.15 5.33 24.00
C SER A 70 -10.89 5.93 24.63
N GLY A 71 -11.01 7.16 25.13
CA GLY A 71 -9.91 7.95 25.67
C GLY A 71 -9.48 9.07 24.73
N ASP A 72 -8.39 9.75 25.08
CA ASP A 72 -7.80 10.83 24.32
C ASP A 72 -6.27 10.65 24.23
N LEU A 73 -5.76 10.70 23.01
CA LEU A 73 -4.33 10.61 22.73
C LEU A 73 -3.65 11.99 22.77
N GLY A 74 -4.43 13.07 22.91
CA GLY A 74 -3.96 14.43 22.92
C GLY A 74 -3.51 14.93 21.55
N PRO A 75 -2.71 16.02 21.52
CA PRO A 75 -2.14 16.57 20.30
C PRO A 75 -0.98 15.72 19.77
N ASP A 76 -0.50 16.04 18.57
CA ASP A 76 0.73 15.47 18.02
C ASP A 76 1.93 15.89 18.89
N ARG A 77 2.79 14.93 19.24
CA ARG A 77 3.92 15.12 20.15
C ARG A 77 5.26 14.68 19.57
N LEU A 78 5.23 13.87 18.51
CA LEU A 78 6.42 13.28 17.92
C LEU A 78 6.87 14.02 16.67
N GLY A 79 8.19 14.13 16.53
CA GLY A 79 8.82 14.62 15.32
C GLY A 79 8.91 13.54 14.23
N PHE A 80 9.32 13.97 13.04
CA PHE A 80 9.55 13.08 11.90
C PHE A 80 10.54 11.95 12.25
N LYS A 81 11.71 12.27 12.82
CA LYS A 81 12.73 11.26 13.15
C LYS A 81 12.25 10.25 14.20
N ASP A 82 11.38 10.63 15.13
CA ASP A 82 10.79 9.70 16.10
C ASP A 82 9.89 8.67 15.41
N CYS A 83 9.10 9.12 14.43
CA CYS A 83 8.30 8.22 13.61
C CYS A 83 9.17 7.27 12.77
N VAL A 84 10.28 7.76 12.21
CA VAL A 84 11.23 6.91 11.46
C VAL A 84 11.87 5.86 12.37
N ARG A 85 12.27 6.22 13.61
CA ARG A 85 12.81 5.27 14.60
C ARG A 85 11.78 4.21 14.97
N ALA A 86 10.53 4.61 15.16
CA ALA A 86 9.44 3.68 15.48
C ALA A 86 9.17 2.71 14.32
N ALA A 87 9.15 3.23 13.08
CA ALA A 87 9.03 2.42 11.87
C ALA A 87 10.18 1.43 11.72
N TYR A 88 11.43 1.87 11.94
CA TYR A 88 12.62 1.03 11.87
C TYR A 88 12.54 -0.15 12.84
N LYS A 89 12.25 0.13 14.12
CA LYS A 89 12.10 -0.91 15.15
C LYS A 89 10.99 -1.90 14.80
N ALA A 90 9.86 -1.42 14.29
CA ALA A 90 8.74 -2.27 13.90
C ALA A 90 9.09 -3.19 12.71
N ILE A 91 9.78 -2.68 11.69
CA ILE A 91 10.21 -3.48 10.54
C ILE A 91 11.30 -4.47 10.91
N GLU A 92 12.26 -4.09 11.77
CA GLU A 92 13.26 -5.02 12.29
C GLU A 92 12.62 -6.15 13.11
N GLY A 93 11.64 -5.83 13.96
CA GLY A 93 10.87 -6.84 14.69
C GLY A 93 10.12 -7.78 13.74
N TYR A 94 9.45 -7.22 12.73
CA TYR A 94 8.75 -8.01 11.71
C TYR A 94 9.69 -8.92 10.91
N ARG A 95 10.86 -8.40 10.52
CA ARG A 95 11.90 -9.14 9.81
C ARG A 95 12.39 -10.33 10.64
N LYS A 96 12.59 -10.16 11.95
CA LYS A 96 13.00 -11.26 12.83
C LYS A 96 11.94 -12.35 12.97
N LEU A 97 10.65 -11.96 12.93
CA LEU A 97 9.53 -12.89 13.07
C LEU A 97 9.25 -13.70 11.79
N TYR A 98 9.37 -13.09 10.62
CA TYR A 98 8.98 -13.69 9.34
C TYR A 98 10.14 -13.99 8.38
N ASP A 99 11.36 -13.59 8.72
CA ASP A 99 12.60 -13.80 7.93
C ASP A 99 12.50 -13.36 6.46
N THR A 100 12.02 -12.13 6.24
CA THR A 100 11.73 -11.59 4.90
C THR A 100 12.84 -10.67 4.39
N GLU A 101 13.46 -11.00 3.24
CA GLU A 101 14.53 -10.18 2.64
C GLU A 101 14.12 -8.74 2.34
N TYR A 102 12.89 -8.52 1.83
CA TYR A 102 12.41 -7.18 1.49
C TYR A 102 12.27 -6.28 2.72
N SER A 103 12.03 -6.87 3.90
CA SER A 103 11.99 -6.13 5.16
C SER A 103 13.40 -5.70 5.60
N ALA A 104 14.44 -6.44 5.23
CA ALA A 104 15.83 -6.03 5.47
C ALA A 104 16.19 -4.78 4.67
N GLU A 105 15.83 -4.71 3.39
CA GLU A 105 16.06 -3.50 2.61
C GLU A 105 15.21 -2.33 3.12
N PHE A 106 13.95 -2.57 3.47
CA PHE A 106 13.12 -1.52 4.07
C PHE A 106 13.75 -0.97 5.36
N ALA A 107 14.20 -1.82 6.28
CA ALA A 107 14.91 -1.39 7.49
C ALA A 107 16.18 -0.60 7.17
N ARG A 108 16.97 -1.04 6.19
CA ARG A 108 18.18 -0.34 5.72
C ARG A 108 17.86 1.06 5.21
N LEU A 109 16.80 1.22 4.42
CA LEU A 109 16.37 2.53 3.91
C LEU A 109 15.87 3.44 5.03
N LEU A 110 15.14 2.92 6.01
CA LEU A 110 14.76 3.68 7.22
C LEU A 110 15.99 4.10 8.03
N SER A 111 17.00 3.24 8.15
CA SER A 111 18.27 3.58 8.80
C SER A 111 19.02 4.68 8.06
N ALA A 112 19.03 4.66 6.72
CA ALA A 112 19.63 5.72 5.91
C ALA A 112 18.91 7.07 6.11
N VAL A 113 17.58 7.06 6.24
CA VAL A 113 16.78 8.25 6.58
C VAL A 113 17.18 8.82 7.95
N LEU A 114 17.41 7.96 8.94
CA LEU A 114 17.82 8.40 10.28
C LEU A 114 19.22 9.03 10.29
N GLY A 115 20.16 8.43 9.55
CA GLY A 115 21.53 8.91 9.41
C GLY A 115 21.68 10.14 8.51
N ASN A 116 20.65 10.51 7.75
CA ASN A 116 20.69 11.69 6.91
C ASN A 116 20.35 12.94 7.73
N GLU A 117 21.35 13.74 8.07
CA GLU A 117 21.18 15.00 8.80
C GLU A 117 20.56 16.11 7.93
N SER A 118 20.78 16.07 6.61
CA SER A 118 20.22 17.06 5.68
C SER A 118 18.70 16.89 5.48
N LEU A 119 18.15 15.71 5.78
CA LEU A 119 16.72 15.46 5.67
C LEU A 119 16.00 15.89 6.96
N THR A 120 15.71 17.18 7.05
CA THR A 120 14.89 17.77 8.11
C THR A 120 13.51 18.10 7.56
N ILE A 121 12.49 17.42 8.07
CA ILE A 121 11.08 17.64 7.70
C ILE A 121 10.35 18.26 8.89
N ASP A 122 9.88 19.49 8.70
CA ASP A 122 8.96 20.13 9.64
C ASP A 122 7.54 19.61 9.39
N LEU A 123 6.95 18.97 10.39
CA LEU A 123 5.59 18.44 10.29
C LEU A 123 4.51 19.50 10.55
N LYS A 124 4.88 20.68 11.05
CA LYS A 124 3.99 21.84 11.18
C LYS A 124 3.77 22.52 9.84
N ASP A 125 4.81 22.57 9.00
CA ASP A 125 4.76 23.01 7.59
C ASP A 125 5.36 21.94 6.65
N PRO A 126 4.63 20.83 6.42
CA PRO A 126 5.12 19.71 5.64
C PRO A 126 5.16 20.09 4.15
N ARG A 127 6.32 20.54 3.69
CA ARG A 127 6.54 20.77 2.27
C ARG A 127 6.55 19.44 1.54
N PRO A 128 5.70 19.25 0.52
CA PRO A 128 5.75 18.04 -0.28
C PRO A 128 7.12 17.95 -0.95
N ALA A 129 7.64 16.74 -1.08
CA ALA A 129 8.66 16.45 -2.07
C ALA A 129 8.15 16.95 -3.43
N GLY A 130 9.01 17.54 -4.26
CA GLY A 130 8.63 18.12 -5.57
C GLY A 130 8.02 17.14 -6.58
N GLU A 131 7.74 15.91 -6.15
CA GLU A 131 7.17 14.81 -6.92
C GLU A 131 5.93 14.25 -6.20
N PRO A 132 4.91 13.80 -6.94
CA PRO A 132 3.75 13.15 -6.32
C PRO A 132 4.10 11.78 -5.75
N SER A 133 3.42 11.39 -4.67
CA SER A 133 3.42 10.01 -4.18
C SER A 133 2.80 9.07 -5.22
N PHE A 134 3.25 7.82 -5.24
CA PHE A 134 2.60 6.74 -5.98
C PHE A 134 1.16 6.47 -5.48
N LEU A 135 0.85 6.88 -4.25
CA LEU A 135 -0.50 6.94 -3.71
C LEU A 135 -1.08 8.35 -3.95
N LYS A 136 -1.93 8.47 -4.96
CA LYS A 136 -2.58 9.74 -5.33
C LYS A 136 -3.29 10.40 -4.14
N GLY A 137 -3.12 11.72 -4.01
CA GLY A 137 -3.81 12.55 -3.01
C GLY A 137 -3.18 12.54 -1.62
N LEU A 138 -1.97 11.99 -1.47
CA LEU A 138 -1.22 12.02 -0.21
C LEU A 138 0.03 12.91 -0.32
N THR A 139 0.40 13.55 0.80
CA THR A 139 1.58 14.42 0.88
C THR A 139 2.83 13.56 1.02
N LEU A 140 3.62 13.45 -0.04
CA LEU A 140 4.93 12.82 0.00
C LEU A 140 5.91 13.73 0.75
N LEU A 141 6.51 13.24 1.83
CA LEU A 141 7.56 13.98 2.55
C LEU A 141 8.95 13.68 1.99
N ALA A 142 9.21 12.41 1.69
CA ALA A 142 10.48 11.96 1.17
C ALA A 142 10.31 10.68 0.37
N ARG A 143 11.20 10.50 -0.61
CA ARG A 143 11.39 9.25 -1.34
C ARG A 143 12.86 8.86 -1.24
N VAL A 144 13.12 7.61 -0.89
CA VAL A 144 14.49 7.07 -0.81
C VAL A 144 14.56 5.82 -1.66
N ASP A 145 15.42 5.87 -2.68
CA ASP A 145 15.63 4.76 -3.58
C ASP A 145 16.66 3.78 -3.04
N GLY A 146 16.28 2.52 -2.98
CA GLY A 146 17.16 1.38 -2.77
C GLY A 146 17.44 0.64 -4.09
N GLU A 147 18.12 -0.49 -3.95
CA GLU A 147 18.49 -1.37 -5.05
C GLU A 147 17.29 -2.21 -5.51
N LYS A 148 16.64 -2.93 -4.58
CA LYS A 148 15.49 -3.79 -4.91
C LYS A 148 14.15 -3.08 -4.77
N GLY A 149 14.12 -1.89 -4.17
CA GLY A 149 12.88 -1.16 -3.96
C GLY A 149 13.03 0.32 -3.66
N THR A 150 11.89 1.00 -3.48
CA THR A 150 11.80 2.43 -3.18
C THR A 150 10.94 2.63 -1.94
N LEU A 151 11.42 3.44 -0.99
CA LEU A 151 10.68 3.85 0.19
C LEU A 151 10.01 5.21 -0.05
N GLU A 152 8.69 5.29 0.12
CA GLU A 152 7.96 6.53 0.27
C GLU A 152 7.61 6.79 1.74
N ILE A 153 7.81 8.03 2.18
CA ILE A 153 7.40 8.51 3.50
C ILE A 153 6.33 9.59 3.30
N ILE A 154 5.16 9.35 3.86
CA ILE A 154 3.93 10.05 3.51
C ILE A 154 3.31 10.63 4.77
N TYR A 155 2.95 11.91 4.73
CA TYR A 155 2.18 12.55 5.78
C TYR A 155 0.68 12.43 5.54
N GLN A 156 -0.04 11.99 6.57
CA GLN A 156 -1.49 11.87 6.57
C GLN A 156 -2.08 12.78 7.66
N LYS A 157 -2.20 14.07 7.34
CA LYS A 157 -2.70 15.12 8.26
C LYS A 157 -4.01 14.76 8.97
N ARG A 158 -4.97 14.14 8.25
CA ARG A 158 -6.29 13.78 8.83
C ARG A 158 -6.21 12.70 9.91
N ALA A 159 -5.24 11.79 9.80
CA ALA A 159 -5.08 10.69 10.73
C ALA A 159 -3.97 10.95 11.76
N SER A 160 -3.28 12.09 11.69
CA SER A 160 -2.12 12.40 12.52
C SER A 160 -1.10 11.25 12.55
N ASP A 161 -0.75 10.75 11.36
CA ASP A 161 0.21 9.67 11.19
C ASP A 161 1.19 9.90 10.04
N ILE A 162 2.34 9.24 10.15
CA ILE A 162 3.32 9.09 9.09
C ILE A 162 3.23 7.67 8.57
N THR A 163 3.03 7.53 7.26
CA THR A 163 2.99 6.24 6.58
C THR A 163 4.28 6.00 5.83
N PHE A 164 4.87 4.84 6.05
CA PHE A 164 6.05 4.37 5.37
C PHE A 164 5.62 3.25 4.44
N VAL A 165 5.93 3.36 3.14
CA VAL A 165 5.60 2.34 2.15
C VAL A 165 6.85 1.99 1.37
N TRP A 166 7.25 0.73 1.42
CA TRP A 166 8.30 0.21 0.56
C TRP A 166 7.66 -0.52 -0.62
N TYR A 167 8.10 -0.20 -1.83
CA TYR A 167 7.68 -0.84 -3.08
C TYR A 167 8.83 -1.62 -3.69
N GLU A 168 8.56 -2.84 -4.15
CA GLU A 168 9.52 -3.60 -4.94
C GLU A 168 9.67 -3.01 -6.35
N LYS A 169 10.91 -2.92 -6.82
CA LYS A 169 11.25 -2.59 -8.21
C LYS A 169 11.18 -3.83 -9.08
N ILE A 170 10.13 -3.95 -9.87
CA ILE A 170 9.98 -4.98 -10.89
C ILE A 170 10.89 -4.62 -12.08
N LYS A 171 11.83 -5.51 -12.42
CA LYS A 171 12.88 -5.26 -13.44
C LYS A 171 13.66 -3.97 -13.18
N GLY A 172 13.93 -3.66 -11.91
CA GLY A 172 14.73 -2.51 -11.49
C GLY A 172 14.09 -1.14 -11.69
N ARG A 173 12.90 -1.04 -12.29
CA ARG A 173 12.28 0.26 -12.60
C ARG A 173 10.79 0.39 -12.32
N TRP A 174 10.03 -0.69 -12.50
CA TRP A 174 8.57 -0.61 -12.41
C TRP A 174 8.11 -0.83 -10.97
N ILE A 175 7.04 -0.14 -10.59
CA ILE A 175 6.45 -0.24 -9.26
C ILE A 175 4.97 -0.56 -9.36
N THR A 176 4.44 -1.19 -8.32
CA THR A 176 3.00 -1.43 -8.19
C THR A 176 2.60 -1.48 -6.73
N PRO A 177 1.46 -0.89 -6.34
CA PRO A 177 0.93 -1.04 -5.00
C PRO A 177 0.62 -2.48 -4.60
N CYS A 178 0.64 -3.45 -5.52
CA CYS A 178 0.46 -4.87 -5.19
C CYS A 178 1.75 -5.51 -4.63
N ARG A 179 2.93 -4.95 -4.93
CA ARG A 179 4.23 -5.45 -4.45
C ARG A 179 4.82 -4.43 -3.49
N SER A 180 4.19 -4.34 -2.33
CA SER A 180 4.59 -3.41 -1.29
C SER A 180 4.34 -3.92 0.13
N ILE A 181 5.08 -3.35 1.06
CA ILE A 181 4.85 -3.45 2.50
C ILE A 181 4.70 -2.03 3.04
N SER A 182 3.79 -1.84 3.98
CA SER A 182 3.52 -0.52 4.54
C SER A 182 3.22 -0.58 6.03
N LEU A 183 3.61 0.47 6.74
CA LEU A 183 3.23 0.69 8.13
C LEU A 183 2.88 2.15 8.38
N ARG A 184 2.10 2.40 9.44
CA ARG A 184 1.70 3.74 9.88
C ARG A 184 2.09 3.94 11.33
N VAL A 185 2.70 5.08 11.62
CA VAL A 185 3.09 5.48 12.98
C VAL A 185 2.30 6.72 13.37
N SER A 186 1.64 6.68 14.53
CA SER A 186 0.92 7.84 15.07
C SER A 186 1.89 8.92 15.55
N LEU A 187 1.63 10.17 15.16
CA LEU A 187 2.34 11.35 15.66
C LEU A 187 2.00 11.69 17.12
N LYS A 188 0.91 11.14 17.65
CA LYS A 188 0.45 11.37 19.01
C LYS A 188 1.19 10.47 20.01
N THR A 189 1.41 9.21 19.63
CA THR A 189 1.87 8.17 20.56
C THR A 189 3.11 7.41 20.12
N GLY A 190 3.48 7.46 18.84
CA GLY A 190 4.58 6.65 18.29
C GLY A 190 4.21 5.18 18.07
N LEU A 191 2.94 4.83 18.32
CA LEU A 191 2.42 3.50 18.09
C LEU A 191 2.30 3.22 16.60
N VAL A 192 2.60 1.97 16.22
CA VAL A 192 2.19 1.45 14.92
C VAL A 192 0.68 1.29 14.93
N THR A 193 -0.03 2.05 14.11
CA THR A 193 -1.50 2.04 14.02
C THR A 193 -2.02 1.21 12.85
N GLY A 194 -1.15 0.90 11.90
CA GLY A 194 -1.46 0.04 10.78
C GLY A 194 -0.21 -0.61 10.22
N PHE A 195 -0.34 -1.84 9.78
CA PHE A 195 0.70 -2.56 9.06
C PHE A 195 0.05 -3.43 8.00
N ARG A 196 0.63 -3.52 6.81
CA ARG A 196 0.14 -4.35 5.72
C ARG A 196 1.30 -4.90 4.93
N ASP A 197 1.29 -6.20 4.71
CA ASP A 197 2.26 -6.89 3.86
C ASP A 197 1.52 -7.49 2.66
N LYS A 198 1.71 -6.90 1.48
CA LYS A 198 1.18 -7.45 0.23
C LYS A 198 2.20 -8.39 -0.43
N MET A 199 3.47 -8.33 -0.06
CA MET A 199 4.53 -9.18 -0.62
C MET A 199 4.27 -10.67 -0.31
N MET A 200 3.68 -10.97 0.85
CA MET A 200 3.29 -12.33 1.24
C MET A 200 2.16 -12.95 0.40
N HIS A 201 1.43 -12.12 -0.36
CA HIS A 201 0.16 -12.50 -0.98
C HIS A 201 0.09 -12.20 -2.47
N TYR A 202 0.94 -11.35 -3.00
CA TYR A 202 0.99 -11.04 -4.44
C TYR A 202 2.29 -11.53 -5.04
N LYS A 203 2.27 -12.03 -6.27
CA LYS A 203 3.47 -12.40 -7.02
C LYS A 203 3.39 -11.89 -8.45
N VAL A 204 4.50 -11.36 -8.96
CA VAL A 204 4.63 -11.02 -10.38
C VAL A 204 4.59 -12.32 -11.17
N ALA A 205 3.58 -12.49 -12.02
CA ALA A 205 3.40 -13.72 -12.78
C ALA A 205 4.36 -13.79 -13.97
N THR A 206 4.56 -12.66 -14.63
CA THR A 206 5.51 -12.52 -15.73
C THR A 206 5.97 -11.07 -15.81
N THR A 207 7.19 -10.89 -16.30
CA THR A 207 7.72 -9.59 -16.71
C THR A 207 7.85 -9.47 -18.22
N ASP A 208 7.47 -10.53 -18.96
CA ASP A 208 7.46 -10.55 -20.40
C ASP A 208 6.31 -9.69 -20.93
N VAL A 209 6.64 -8.71 -21.76
CA VAL A 209 5.69 -7.76 -22.35
C VAL A 209 5.66 -8.03 -23.85
N LYS A 210 4.64 -8.78 -24.28
CA LYS A 210 4.53 -9.26 -25.67
C LYS A 210 4.01 -8.23 -26.67
N ILE A 211 3.40 -7.15 -26.18
CA ILE A 211 2.80 -6.11 -27.02
C ILE A 211 3.46 -4.76 -26.75
N SER A 212 3.76 -4.02 -27.82
CA SER A 212 4.26 -2.65 -27.72
C SER A 212 3.14 -1.68 -27.34
N ARG A 213 3.50 -0.42 -27.08
CA ARG A 213 2.55 0.66 -26.82
C ARG A 213 1.65 0.90 -28.03
N GLU A 214 2.24 0.92 -29.22
CA GLU A 214 1.59 1.17 -30.50
C GLU A 214 0.62 0.02 -30.82
N GLU A 215 1.05 -1.22 -30.55
CA GLU A 215 0.22 -2.41 -30.70
C GLU A 215 -0.99 -2.38 -29.76
N ALA A 216 -0.79 -1.98 -28.49
CA ALA A 216 -1.89 -1.83 -27.55
C ALA A 216 -2.91 -0.77 -28.02
N ILE A 217 -2.45 0.37 -28.55
CA ILE A 217 -3.32 1.40 -29.14
C ILE A 217 -4.05 0.85 -30.36
N ARG A 218 -3.37 0.11 -31.23
CA ARG A 218 -3.95 -0.52 -32.43
C ARG A 218 -5.07 -1.51 -32.07
N ILE A 219 -4.87 -2.33 -31.04
CA ILE A 219 -5.87 -3.27 -30.52
C ILE A 219 -7.09 -2.51 -29.96
N ALA A 220 -6.89 -1.39 -29.27
CA ALA A 220 -7.97 -0.59 -28.67
C ALA A 220 -8.72 0.28 -29.69
N MET A 221 -8.10 0.65 -30.80
CA MET A 221 -8.61 1.63 -31.76
C MET A 221 -10.01 1.29 -32.31
N PRO A 222 -10.34 0.05 -32.71
CA PRO A 222 -11.69 -0.27 -33.20
C PRO A 222 -12.78 0.03 -32.16
N TYR A 223 -12.52 -0.21 -30.88
CA TYR A 223 -13.46 0.08 -29.79
C TYR A 223 -13.61 1.59 -29.55
N ILE A 224 -12.50 2.34 -29.62
CA ILE A 224 -12.48 3.79 -29.49
C ILE A 224 -13.28 4.44 -30.64
N GLN A 225 -13.06 3.98 -31.87
CA GLN A 225 -13.78 4.45 -33.06
C GLN A 225 -15.27 4.09 -33.02
N ALA A 226 -15.62 2.88 -32.60
CA ALA A 226 -17.01 2.47 -32.43
C ALA A 226 -17.73 3.33 -31.39
N TYR A 227 -17.07 3.63 -30.26
CA TYR A 227 -17.62 4.56 -29.26
C TYR A 227 -17.80 5.96 -29.83
N ALA A 228 -16.79 6.49 -30.53
CA ALA A 228 -16.85 7.81 -31.17
C ALA A 228 -18.03 7.92 -32.13
N LEU A 229 -18.22 6.92 -33.00
CA LEU A 229 -19.31 6.85 -33.95
C LEU A 229 -20.68 6.77 -33.27
N LYS A 230 -20.82 5.87 -32.28
CA LYS A 230 -22.09 5.67 -31.56
C LYS A 230 -22.57 6.93 -30.82
N HIS A 231 -21.63 7.72 -30.31
CA HIS A 231 -21.93 8.90 -29.50
C HIS A 231 -21.75 10.22 -30.25
N SER A 232 -21.46 10.18 -31.57
CA SER A 232 -21.22 11.36 -32.41
C SER A 232 -20.17 12.32 -31.82
N VAL A 233 -19.10 11.77 -31.25
CA VAL A 233 -17.98 12.53 -30.67
C VAL A 233 -16.71 12.33 -31.49
N THR A 234 -15.78 13.29 -31.41
CA THR A 234 -14.48 13.19 -32.08
C THR A 234 -13.41 12.75 -31.09
N ILE A 235 -12.47 11.92 -31.55
CA ILE A 235 -11.32 11.50 -30.75
C ILE A 235 -10.34 12.67 -30.67
N GLU A 236 -10.05 13.15 -29.47
CA GLU A 236 -9.13 14.26 -29.22
C GLU A 236 -7.70 13.76 -29.00
N LYS A 237 -7.57 12.77 -28.11
CA LYS A 237 -6.29 12.24 -27.65
C LYS A 237 -6.45 10.76 -27.35
N ILE A 238 -5.40 9.99 -27.62
CA ILE A 238 -5.25 8.62 -27.14
C ILE A 238 -3.92 8.54 -26.42
N GLU A 239 -3.93 7.92 -25.23
CA GLU A 239 -2.73 7.68 -24.44
C GLU A 239 -2.72 6.25 -23.96
N ALA A 240 -1.56 5.61 -24.09
CA ALA A 240 -1.31 4.29 -23.55
C ALA A 240 -0.24 4.38 -22.45
N THR A 241 -0.59 3.86 -21.27
CA THR A 241 0.28 3.84 -20.09
C THR A 241 0.53 2.42 -19.64
N PHE A 242 1.77 2.10 -19.31
CA PHE A 242 2.16 0.77 -18.85
C PHE A 242 2.13 0.68 -17.33
N SER A 243 1.59 -0.41 -16.79
CA SER A 243 1.56 -0.66 -15.35
C SER A 243 1.51 -2.16 -15.03
N PHE A 244 1.95 -2.53 -13.83
CA PHE A 244 1.71 -3.86 -13.28
C PHE A 244 0.47 -3.85 -12.40
N VAL A 245 -0.53 -4.66 -12.74
CA VAL A 245 -1.80 -4.72 -12.01
C VAL A 245 -2.18 -6.13 -11.62
N LYS A 246 -2.98 -6.25 -10.56
CA LYS A 246 -3.62 -7.51 -10.20
C LYS A 246 -4.64 -7.88 -11.29
N ASP A 247 -4.90 -9.18 -11.42
CA ASP A 247 -6.03 -9.68 -12.21
C ASP A 247 -7.35 -9.08 -11.69
N ILE A 248 -8.20 -8.60 -12.62
CA ILE A 248 -9.43 -7.84 -12.32
C ILE A 248 -10.54 -8.78 -11.83
N GLY A 249 -10.47 -10.08 -12.10
CA GLY A 249 -11.47 -11.07 -11.66
C GLY A 249 -11.19 -11.75 -10.32
N LEU A 250 -9.98 -11.58 -9.77
CA LEU A 250 -9.56 -12.27 -8.55
C LEU A 250 -9.67 -11.33 -7.35
N ASP A 251 -10.84 -11.38 -6.71
CA ASP A 251 -11.01 -10.89 -5.34
C ASP A 251 -10.44 -11.87 -4.32
N ARG A 252 -10.40 -11.43 -3.06
CA ARG A 252 -9.80 -12.14 -1.93
C ARG A 252 -10.09 -13.65 -1.98
N GLY A 253 -9.04 -14.47 -1.97
CA GLY A 253 -9.10 -15.92 -1.87
C GLY A 253 -9.11 -16.69 -3.19
N LYS A 254 -9.26 -16.04 -4.36
CA LYS A 254 -9.54 -16.73 -5.63
C LYS A 254 -8.33 -17.22 -6.45
N ASP A 255 -7.10 -17.15 -5.96
CA ASP A 255 -5.96 -17.84 -6.63
C ASP A 255 -5.68 -19.19 -5.97
N ARG A 256 -5.76 -20.27 -6.77
CA ARG A 256 -5.48 -21.66 -6.37
C ARG A 256 -4.09 -21.87 -5.75
N ASN A 257 -3.13 -21.00 -6.05
CA ASN A 257 -1.75 -21.09 -5.52
C ASN A 257 -1.55 -20.26 -4.24
N GLY A 258 -2.60 -19.65 -3.71
CA GLY A 258 -2.55 -18.83 -2.51
C GLY A 258 -1.83 -17.49 -2.68
N LEU A 259 -1.51 -17.07 -3.91
CA LEU A 259 -0.85 -15.80 -4.24
C LEU A 259 -1.56 -15.13 -5.40
N TYR A 260 -2.10 -13.93 -5.23
CA TYR A 260 -2.67 -13.16 -6.34
C TYR A 260 -1.59 -12.81 -7.37
N ARG A 261 -1.90 -13.03 -8.64
CA ARG A 261 -0.99 -12.71 -9.74
C ARG A 261 -1.07 -11.25 -10.15
N VAL A 262 0.11 -10.69 -10.41
CA VAL A 262 0.31 -9.34 -10.95
C VAL A 262 0.89 -9.47 -12.36
N TYR A 263 0.26 -8.82 -13.33
CA TYR A 263 0.58 -8.90 -14.74
C TYR A 263 0.92 -7.52 -15.33
N PRO A 264 1.79 -7.47 -16.35
CA PRO A 264 2.00 -6.26 -17.12
C PRO A 264 0.74 -5.94 -17.94
N ARG A 265 0.35 -4.66 -17.96
CA ARG A 265 -0.83 -4.18 -18.68
C ARG A 265 -0.58 -2.82 -19.30
N TRP A 266 -0.98 -2.68 -20.56
CA TRP A 266 -1.20 -1.38 -21.19
C TRP A 266 -2.64 -0.91 -20.92
N MET A 267 -2.77 0.25 -20.28
CA MET A 267 -4.05 0.95 -20.17
C MET A 267 -4.11 1.98 -21.28
N VAL A 268 -5.06 1.82 -22.20
CA VAL A 268 -5.34 2.79 -23.26
C VAL A 268 -6.54 3.64 -22.85
N ILE A 269 -6.35 4.95 -22.81
CA ILE A 269 -7.38 5.93 -22.50
C ILE A 269 -7.56 6.82 -23.74
N ALA A 270 -8.81 7.03 -24.13
CA ALA A 270 -9.17 7.98 -25.17
C ALA A 270 -10.00 9.12 -24.57
N TRP A 271 -9.71 10.34 -24.99
CA TRP A 271 -10.50 11.52 -24.67
C TRP A 271 -11.27 11.94 -25.91
N PHE A 272 -12.51 12.38 -25.69
CA PHE A 272 -13.42 12.73 -26.75
C PHE A 272 -13.97 14.13 -26.55
N THR A 273 -14.21 14.83 -27.65
CA THR A 273 -14.79 16.17 -27.68
C THR A 273 -16.15 16.13 -28.38
N THR A 274 -17.10 16.85 -27.79
CA THR A 274 -18.44 17.08 -28.35
C THR A 274 -18.48 18.23 -29.36
N LYS A 275 -17.41 19.00 -29.52
CA LYS A 275 -17.40 20.11 -30.48
C LYS A 275 -17.36 19.56 -31.91
N PRO A 276 -18.32 19.92 -32.77
CA PRO A 276 -18.08 19.88 -34.20
C PRO A 276 -16.89 20.81 -34.47
N LYS A 277 -15.90 20.39 -35.26
CA LYS A 277 -15.10 21.38 -35.98
C LYS A 277 -16.10 22.08 -36.89
N SER A 278 -16.60 23.24 -36.47
CA SER A 278 -17.43 24.12 -37.28
C SER A 278 -16.64 24.46 -38.55
N GLY A 279 -16.93 23.75 -39.63
CA GLY A 279 -16.65 24.23 -40.96
C GLY A 279 -17.57 25.41 -41.20
N VAL A 280 -16.98 26.58 -41.44
CA VAL A 280 -17.70 27.66 -42.11
C VAL A 280 -17.73 27.27 -43.58
N CYS A 281 -18.92 26.98 -44.10
CA CYS A 281 -19.18 27.18 -45.51
C CYS A 281 -19.65 28.61 -45.66
N GLY A 282 -18.82 29.43 -46.30
CA GLY A 282 -19.06 30.79 -46.75
C GLY A 282 -18.03 31.09 -47.82
#